data_AF-A0A252F2V2-F1
#
_entry.id   AF-A0A252F2V2-F1
#
_cell.length_a   1.000
_cell.length_b   1.000
_cell.length_c   1.000
_cell.angle_alpha   90.00
_cell.angle_beta   90.00
_cell.angle_gamma   90.00
#
_symmetry.space_group_name_H-M   'P 1'
#
loop_
_entity.id
_entity.type
_entity.pdbx_description
1 polymer ?
#
loop_
_entity_poly.entity_id
_entity_poly.type
_entity_poly.pdbx_seq_one_letter_code
_entity_poly.pdbx_strand_id
1 'polypeptide(L)'
;MNIGVGEALLISLCGFATVFLLLLFLILVIKVISAVVMTIEGKGKAAAPAAETAAPAPAPAKEKEKPSKPWDGKLQLIDVDEETAACIMAIISDETDIPLDELQFRRIQAL
;
A
#
# COMPACT_ATOMS: atom_id res chain seq x y z
N MET A 1 -16.58 -3.33 -42.97
CA MET A 1 -16.01 -2.08 -42.42
C MET A 1 -14.56 -1.98 -42.85
N ASN A 2 -14.23 -1.08 -43.78
CA ASN A 2 -12.85 -0.73 -44.08
C ASN A 2 -12.48 0.49 -43.24
N ILE A 3 -11.95 0.27 -42.06
CA ILE A 3 -11.28 1.33 -41.30
C ILE A 3 -9.99 1.62 -42.04
N GLY A 4 -9.89 2.83 -42.61
CA GLY A 4 -8.69 3.27 -43.28
C GLY A 4 -7.52 3.34 -42.29
N VAL A 5 -6.30 3.15 -42.80
CA VAL A 5 -5.08 3.21 -41.96
C VAL A 5 -4.99 4.53 -41.18
N GLY A 6 -5.44 5.65 -41.79
CA GLY A 6 -5.50 6.95 -41.12
C GLY A 6 -6.49 7.00 -39.95
N GLU A 7 -7.67 6.39 -40.09
CA GLU A 7 -8.67 6.28 -39.03
C GLU A 7 -8.17 5.40 -37.88
N ALA A 8 -7.54 4.27 -38.18
CA ALA A 8 -6.93 3.40 -37.17
C ALA A 8 -5.83 4.12 -36.37
N LEU A 9 -5.03 4.95 -37.04
CA LEU A 9 -3.97 5.71 -36.39
C LEU A 9 -4.54 6.78 -35.45
N LEU A 10 -5.62 7.47 -35.86
CA LEU A 10 -6.33 8.42 -34.99
C LEU A 10 -6.98 7.73 -33.79
N ILE A 11 -7.60 6.56 -33.99
CA ILE A 11 -8.21 5.81 -32.88
C ILE A 11 -7.14 5.37 -31.86
N SER A 12 -5.98 4.92 -32.34
CA SER A 12 -4.87 4.51 -31.48
C SER A 12 -4.30 5.70 -30.71
N LEU A 13 -4.05 6.83 -31.39
CA LEU A 13 -3.54 8.04 -30.77
C LEU A 13 -4.51 8.59 -29.70
N CYS A 14 -5.82 8.56 -29.98
CA CYS A 14 -6.86 8.94 -29.04
C CYS A 14 -6.86 8.02 -27.80
N GLY A 15 -6.71 6.72 -27.99
CA GLY A 15 -6.58 5.75 -26.90
C GLY A 15 -5.35 6.01 -26.03
N PHE A 16 -4.18 6.22 -26.63
CA PHE A 16 -2.96 6.59 -25.92
C PHE A 16 -3.15 7.89 -25.12
N ALA A 17 -3.69 8.94 -25.76
CA ALA A 17 -3.96 10.21 -25.08
C ALA A 17 -4.89 10.03 -23.87
N THR A 18 -5.91 9.18 -23.99
CA THR A 18 -6.85 8.89 -22.89
C THR A 18 -6.14 8.19 -21.72
N VAL A 19 -5.25 7.23 -21.99
CA VAL A 19 -4.44 6.57 -20.95
C VAL A 19 -3.52 7.56 -20.26
N PHE A 20 -2.83 8.43 -21.01
CA PHE A 20 -1.99 9.48 -20.41
C PHE A 20 -2.79 10.44 -19.53
N LEU A 21 -3.97 10.88 -20.00
CA LEU A 21 -4.86 11.72 -19.20
C LEU A 21 -5.33 11.03 -17.93
N LEU A 22 -5.65 9.73 -17.99
CA LEU A 22 -6.03 8.94 -16.82
C LEU A 22 -4.89 8.84 -15.80
N LEU A 23 -3.65 8.62 -16.26
CA LEU A 23 -2.47 8.59 -15.40
C LEU A 23 -2.23 9.95 -14.74
N LEU A 24 -2.33 11.05 -15.50
CA LEU A 24 -2.22 12.40 -14.97
C LEU A 24 -3.32 12.68 -13.94
N PHE A 25 -4.55 12.27 -14.23
CA PHE A 25 -5.68 12.42 -13.32
C PHE A 25 -5.43 11.67 -12.00
N LEU A 26 -4.91 10.45 -12.06
CA LEU A 26 -4.57 9.68 -10.87
C LEU A 26 -3.49 10.38 -10.04
N ILE A 27 -2.44 10.90 -10.69
CA ILE A 27 -1.40 11.71 -10.02
C ILE A 27 -2.03 12.92 -9.33
N LEU A 28 -2.92 13.64 -10.01
CA LEU A 28 -3.60 14.81 -9.47
C LEU A 28 -4.41 14.47 -8.23
N VAL A 29 -5.21 13.39 -8.27
CA VAL A 29 -6.01 12.93 -7.13
C VAL A 29 -5.10 12.59 -5.94
N ILE A 30 -3.99 11.90 -6.16
CA ILE A 30 -3.01 11.59 -5.11
C ILE A 30 -2.42 12.88 -4.52
N LYS A 31 -2.06 13.87 -5.35
CA LYS A 31 -1.56 15.16 -4.86
C LYS A 31 -2.59 15.90 -4.04
N VAL A 32 -3.86 15.89 -4.45
CA VAL A 32 -4.95 16.52 -3.70
C VAL A 32 -5.15 15.84 -2.35
N ILE A 33 -5.22 14.51 -2.31
CA ILE A 33 -5.36 13.76 -1.05
C ILE A 33 -4.14 14.02 -0.14
N SER A 34 -2.93 13.97 -0.70
CA SER A 34 -1.71 14.25 0.05
C SER A 34 -1.68 15.68 0.60
N ALA A 35 -2.13 16.68 -0.17
CA ALA A 35 -2.25 18.05 0.30
C ALA A 35 -3.32 18.21 1.39
N VAL A 36 -4.48 17.57 1.25
CA VAL A 36 -5.54 17.60 2.27
C VAL A 36 -5.05 16.96 3.56
N VAL A 37 -4.40 15.81 3.49
CA VAL A 37 -3.77 15.16 4.65
C VAL A 37 -2.73 16.08 5.30
N MET A 38 -1.86 16.71 4.52
CA MET A 38 -0.89 17.71 5.03
C MET A 38 -1.56 18.94 5.66
N THR A 39 -2.72 19.39 5.20
CA THR A 39 -3.46 20.49 5.85
C THR A 39 -4.14 20.07 7.14
N ILE A 40 -4.58 18.81 7.25
CA ILE A 40 -5.18 18.26 8.47
C ILE A 40 -4.08 17.97 9.51
N GLU A 41 -2.98 17.34 9.10
CA GLU A 41 -1.79 17.12 9.93
C GLU A 41 -1.03 18.42 10.22
N GLY A 42 -1.16 19.44 9.37
CA GLY A 42 -0.58 20.78 9.54
C GLY A 42 -1.15 21.54 10.73
N LYS A 43 -2.28 21.10 11.30
CA LYS A 43 -2.75 21.55 12.61
C LYS A 43 -2.04 20.87 13.79
N GLY A 44 -1.16 19.90 13.52
CA GLY A 44 -0.39 19.13 14.49
C GLY A 44 1.13 19.10 14.27
N LYS A 45 1.67 19.37 13.07
CA LYS A 45 3.12 19.43 12.89
C LYS A 45 3.52 20.17 11.61
N ALA A 46 3.95 21.41 11.77
CA ALA A 46 4.76 22.11 10.77
C ALA A 46 6.20 21.55 10.78
N ALA A 47 6.63 20.96 9.66
CA ALA A 47 8.01 20.95 9.15
C ALA A 47 8.00 20.18 7.82
N ALA A 48 7.88 20.81 6.66
CA ALA A 48 8.84 21.67 5.95
C ALA A 48 9.31 20.94 4.66
N PRO A 49 9.53 21.67 3.55
CA PRO A 49 9.41 21.16 2.19
C PRO A 49 10.76 20.68 1.61
N ALA A 50 10.70 19.75 0.66
CA ALA A 50 11.70 19.64 -0.40
C ALA A 50 11.12 18.87 -1.60
N ALA A 51 10.63 19.62 -2.59
CA ALA A 51 10.96 19.33 -3.99
C ALA A 51 12.49 19.53 -4.12
N GLU A 52 13.27 18.80 -4.92
CA GLU A 52 13.08 18.44 -6.32
C GLU A 52 14.21 17.46 -6.72
N THR A 53 13.93 16.62 -7.73
CA THR A 53 14.86 16.16 -8.77
C THR A 53 15.84 14.99 -8.51
N ALA A 54 15.52 13.91 -9.24
CA ALA A 54 16.36 12.91 -9.91
C ALA A 54 17.05 11.78 -9.11
N ALA A 55 16.53 10.57 -9.37
CA ALA A 55 16.99 9.19 -9.16
C ALA A 55 18.51 8.88 -9.30
N PRO A 56 19.01 7.66 -8.95
CA PRO A 56 18.40 6.50 -8.27
C PRO A 56 19.26 5.86 -7.14
N ALA A 57 18.73 5.75 -5.90
CA ALA A 57 19.24 4.94 -4.76
C ALA A 57 20.71 5.19 -4.31
N PRO A 58 21.25 4.66 -3.18
CA PRO A 58 20.69 4.04 -1.96
C PRO A 58 21.21 4.63 -0.61
N ALA A 59 20.51 4.32 0.51
CA ALA A 59 20.98 4.28 1.92
C ALA A 59 21.09 5.61 2.74
N PRO A 60 21.31 5.58 4.08
CA PRO A 60 20.43 5.08 5.14
C PRO A 60 20.26 6.04 6.36
N ALA A 61 19.36 5.65 7.28
CA ALA A 61 19.26 5.97 8.72
C ALA A 61 18.48 7.22 9.21
N LYS A 62 17.25 6.98 9.70
CA LYS A 62 16.77 7.55 10.97
C LYS A 62 15.62 6.71 11.53
N GLU A 63 15.82 6.18 12.74
CA GLU A 63 14.94 5.24 13.43
C GLU A 63 14.10 5.96 14.51
N LYS A 64 12.90 5.43 14.78
CA LYS A 64 11.90 5.77 15.83
C LYS A 64 10.68 6.60 15.43
N GLU A 65 9.90 6.06 14.51
CA GLU A 65 8.67 5.36 14.90
C GLU A 65 8.95 3.89 14.62
N LYS A 66 8.60 2.94 15.51
CA LYS A 66 8.84 1.53 15.13
C LYS A 66 8.00 1.31 13.87
N PRO A 67 8.67 1.09 12.71
CA PRO A 67 7.95 0.85 11.49
C PRO A 67 7.08 -0.37 11.77
N SER A 68 5.84 -0.38 11.27
CA SER A 68 5.11 -1.62 11.08
C SER A 68 6.08 -2.56 10.38
N LYS A 69 6.68 -3.47 11.16
CA LYS A 69 7.78 -4.29 10.69
C LYS A 69 7.24 -5.00 9.45
N PRO A 70 7.93 -4.93 8.31
CA PRO A 70 7.63 -5.85 7.21
C PRO A 70 7.49 -7.22 7.85
N TRP A 71 6.39 -7.91 7.56
CA TRP A 71 6.06 -9.20 8.15
C TRP A 71 7.33 -10.05 8.27
N ASP A 72 7.87 -10.21 9.49
CA ASP A 72 9.18 -10.83 9.70
C ASP A 72 9.17 -12.35 9.42
N GLY A 73 8.07 -12.88 8.85
CA GLY A 73 7.80 -14.31 8.71
C GLY A 73 7.58 -15.02 10.07
N LYS A 74 7.53 -14.26 11.17
CA LYS A 74 7.45 -14.79 12.54
C LYS A 74 6.22 -14.23 13.23
N LEU A 75 5.39 -15.14 13.73
CA LEU A 75 4.22 -14.81 14.54
C LEU A 75 4.66 -14.12 15.83
N GLN A 76 4.01 -13.01 16.16
CA GLN A 76 4.23 -12.29 17.41
C GLN A 76 3.15 -12.70 18.42
N LEU A 77 3.53 -13.53 19.39
CA LEU A 77 2.72 -13.85 20.56
C LEU A 77 3.06 -12.86 21.67
N ILE A 78 2.05 -12.21 22.24
CA ILE A 78 2.21 -11.33 23.40
C ILE A 78 1.35 -11.91 24.51
N ASP A 79 2.01 -12.38 25.56
CA ASP A 79 1.37 -12.91 26.78
C ASP A 79 0.48 -14.14 26.54
N VAL A 80 0.70 -14.85 25.43
CA VAL A 80 -0.03 -16.07 25.05
C VAL A 80 1.00 -17.18 24.82
N ASP A 81 0.71 -18.37 25.34
CA ASP A 81 1.52 -19.57 25.11
C ASP A 81 1.30 -20.16 23.71
N GLU A 82 2.23 -20.99 23.27
CA GLU A 82 2.22 -21.54 21.91
C GLU A 82 1.06 -22.52 21.67
N GLU A 83 0.59 -23.22 22.70
CA GLU A 83 -0.55 -24.16 22.62
C GLU A 83 -1.87 -23.40 22.44
N THR A 84 -2.10 -22.36 23.25
CA THR A 84 -3.25 -21.46 23.12
C THR A 84 -3.25 -20.74 21.77
N ALA A 85 -2.09 -20.29 21.29
CA ALA A 85 -1.98 -19.70 19.96
C ALA A 85 -2.36 -20.70 18.87
N ALA A 86 -1.89 -21.95 18.94
CA ALA A 86 -2.24 -23.00 17.98
C ALA A 86 -3.75 -23.31 17.97
N CYS A 87 -4.39 -23.38 19.15
CA CYS A 87 -5.84 -23.52 19.25
C CYS A 87 -6.59 -22.35 18.59
N ILE A 88 -6.14 -21.11 18.82
CA ILE A 88 -6.73 -19.93 18.17
C ILE A 88 -6.57 -20.00 16.65
N MET A 89 -5.42 -20.46 16.15
CA MET A 89 -5.19 -20.61 14.71
C MET A 89 -6.12 -21.65 14.07
N ALA A 90 -6.32 -22.78 14.76
CA ALA A 90 -7.17 -23.86 14.28
C ALA A 90 -8.64 -23.43 14.22
N ILE A 91 -9.15 -22.77 15.26
CA ILE A 91 -10.54 -22.30 15.31
C ILE A 91 -10.80 -21.27 14.20
N ILE A 92 -9.90 -20.32 14.01
CA ILE A 92 -10.09 -19.28 12.99
C ILE A 92 -9.97 -19.88 11.58
N SER A 93 -9.13 -20.90 11.36
CA SER A 93 -9.05 -21.62 10.09
C SER A 93 -10.35 -22.36 9.77
N ASP A 94 -10.96 -23.02 10.77
CA ASP A 94 -12.23 -23.73 10.65
C ASP A 94 -13.40 -22.77 10.38
N GLU A 95 -13.50 -21.67 11.14
CA GLU A 95 -14.56 -20.66 10.99
C GLU A 95 -14.46 -19.87 9.67
N THR A 96 -13.27 -19.74 9.09
CA THR A 96 -13.07 -18.98 7.85
C THR A 96 -13.00 -19.86 6.61
N ASP A 97 -12.98 -21.19 6.75
CA ASP A 97 -12.74 -22.15 5.65
C ASP A 97 -11.45 -21.83 4.86
N ILE A 98 -10.45 -21.19 5.50
CA ILE A 98 -9.14 -20.86 4.88
C ILE A 98 -8.08 -21.81 5.46
N PRO A 99 -7.31 -22.53 4.62
CA PRO A 99 -6.26 -23.41 5.11
C PRO A 99 -5.14 -22.62 5.81
N LEU A 100 -4.51 -23.25 6.82
CA LEU A 100 -3.43 -22.68 7.63
C LEU A 100 -2.25 -22.13 6.78
N ASP A 101 -2.00 -22.69 5.60
CA ASP A 101 -0.92 -22.27 4.69
C ASP A 101 -1.14 -20.87 4.11
N GLU A 102 -2.40 -20.43 4.00
CA GLU A 102 -2.79 -19.11 3.48
C GLU A 102 -3.13 -18.11 4.60
N LEU A 103 -3.34 -18.60 5.82
CA LEU A 103 -3.81 -17.80 6.95
C LEU A 103 -2.64 -17.14 7.70
N GLN A 104 -2.50 -15.81 7.54
CA GLN A 104 -1.41 -15.04 8.17
C GLN A 104 -1.84 -14.35 9.47
N PHE A 105 -1.56 -14.98 10.61
CA PHE A 105 -1.77 -14.39 11.93
C PHE A 105 -0.72 -13.34 12.25
N ARG A 106 -1.07 -12.06 12.29
CA ARG A 106 -0.06 -11.01 12.50
C ARG A 106 0.41 -10.83 13.93
N ARG A 107 -0.51 -10.88 14.87
CA ARG A 107 -0.29 -10.72 16.30
C ARG A 107 -1.40 -11.45 17.04
N ILE A 108 -1.05 -12.16 18.10
CA ILE A 108 -2.00 -12.74 19.08
C ILE A 108 -1.65 -12.11 20.42
N GLN A 109 -2.61 -11.43 21.05
CA GLN A 109 -2.41 -10.70 22.31
C GLN A 109 -3.53 -11.09 23.28
N ALA A 110 -3.19 -11.47 24.51
CA ALA A 110 -4.15 -11.50 25.60
C ALA A 110 -4.52 -10.05 25.99
N LEU A 111 -5.81 -9.82 26.30
CA LEU A 111 -6.34 -8.53 26.77
C LEU A 111 -6.17 -8.38 28.29
#